data_AF-A0A506PVW4-F1
#
_entry.id   AF-A0A506PVW4-F1
#
_cell.length_a   1.000
_cell.length_b   1.000
_cell.length_c   1.000
_cell.angle_alpha   90.00
_cell.angle_beta   90.00
_cell.angle_gamma   90.00
#
_symmetry.space_group_name_H-M   'P 1'
#
loop_
_entity.id
_entity.type
_entity.pdbx_description
1 polymer ?
#
loop_
_entity_poly.entity_id
_entity_poly.type
_entity_poly.pdbx_seq_one_letter_code
_entity_poly.pdbx_strand_id
1 'polypeptide(L)'
;MRVINTAGTEIRLKSQEVCIIWFLMTGMKPRDISLFLQITEQNVSYYKRKTMKKLQVKNNFEFFSWFRCNRSMFNSEKAESYILKRSEF
;
A
#
# COMPACT_ATOMS: atom_id res chain seq x y z
N MET A 1 -8.42 5.55 0.23
CA MET A 1 -8.34 5.68 -1.25
C MET A 1 -9.27 4.68 -1.90
N ARG A 2 -10.07 5.09 -2.90
CA ARG A 2 -10.91 4.17 -3.70
C ARG A 2 -10.09 3.67 -4.88
N VAL A 3 -10.13 2.37 -5.14
CA VAL A 3 -9.41 1.71 -6.24
C VAL A 3 -10.26 0.57 -6.79
N ILE A 4 -9.98 0.13 -8.02
CA ILE A 4 -10.61 -1.05 -8.62
C ILE A 4 -9.70 -2.27 -8.40
N ASN A 5 -10.23 -3.34 -7.82
CA ASN A 5 -9.48 -4.59 -7.67
C ASN A 5 -9.35 -5.36 -9.01
N THR A 6 -8.64 -6.48 -9.03
CA THR A 6 -8.45 -7.28 -10.26
C THR A 6 -9.77 -7.86 -10.82
N ALA A 7 -10.82 -7.98 -10.00
CA ALA A 7 -12.15 -8.42 -10.41
C ALA A 7 -13.06 -7.28 -10.90
N GLY A 8 -12.54 -6.06 -11.09
CA GLY A 8 -13.33 -4.92 -11.56
C GLY A 8 -14.24 -4.29 -10.50
N THR A 9 -14.09 -4.67 -9.23
CA THR A 9 -14.92 -4.15 -8.12
C THR A 9 -14.25 -2.94 -7.46
N GLU A 10 -15.02 -1.88 -7.18
CA GLU A 10 -14.55 -0.75 -6.38
C GLU A 10 -14.37 -1.16 -4.92
N ILE A 11 -13.18 -0.89 -4.38
CA ILE A 11 -12.85 -1.16 -2.99
C ILE A 11 -12.19 0.05 -2.33
N ARG A 12 -12.26 0.09 -1.00
CA ARG A 12 -11.64 1.15 -0.20
C ARG A 12 -10.41 0.66 0.55
N LEU A 13 -9.27 1.27 0.22
CA LEU A 13 -8.03 1.14 0.95
C LEU A 13 -7.94 2.17 2.08
N LYS A 14 -7.52 1.70 3.26
CA LYS A 14 -7.19 2.53 4.43
C LYS A 14 -5.82 3.20 4.25
N SER A 15 -5.54 4.24 5.03
CA SER A 15 -4.27 4.98 4.95
C SER A 15 -3.05 4.09 5.17
N GLN A 16 -3.09 3.16 6.15
CA GLN A 16 -1.98 2.22 6.36
C GLN A 16 -1.74 1.30 5.16
N GLU A 17 -2.83 0.85 4.52
CA GLU A 17 -2.76 -0.03 3.34
C GLU A 17 -2.13 0.73 2.16
N VAL A 18 -2.59 1.96 1.89
CA VAL A 18 -2.03 2.83 0.84
C VAL A 18 -0.55 3.12 1.08
N CYS A 19 -0.20 3.48 2.31
CA CYS A 19 1.17 3.83 2.68
C CYS A 19 2.14 2.65 2.48
N ILE A 20 1.73 1.45 2.88
CA ILE A 20 2.54 0.24 2.73
C ILE A 20 2.70 -0.16 1.26
N ILE A 21 1.63 -0.05 0.46
CA ILE A 21 1.73 -0.25 -1.00
C ILE A 21 2.77 0.69 -1.60
N TRP A 22 2.71 1.98 -1.25
CA TRP A 22 3.63 2.99 -1.77
C TRP A 22 5.09 2.68 -1.43
N PHE A 23 5.40 2.42 -0.15
CA PHE A 23 6.77 2.11 0.24
C PHE A 23 7.30 0.82 -0.41
N LEU A 24 6.48 -0.22 -0.48
CA LEU A 24 6.87 -1.46 -1.17
C LEU A 24 7.21 -1.21 -2.65
N MET A 25 6.55 -0.24 -3.29
CA MET A 25 6.81 0.12 -4.69
C MET A 25 8.09 0.92 -4.89
N THR A 26 8.56 1.63 -3.87
CA THR A 26 9.89 2.26 -3.89
C THR A 26 11.04 1.25 -3.72
N GLY A 27 10.71 -0.02 -3.47
CA GLY A 27 11.70 -1.08 -3.23
C GLY A 27 12.14 -1.22 -1.77
N MET A 28 11.56 -0.46 -0.84
CA MET A 28 11.87 -0.59 0.59
C MET A 28 11.50 -1.98 1.11
N LYS A 29 12.37 -2.53 1.97
CA LYS A 29 12.12 -3.82 2.61
C LYS A 29 11.14 -3.64 3.77
N PRO A 30 10.38 -4.68 4.16
CA PRO A 30 9.46 -4.61 5.30
C PRO A 30 10.10 -4.07 6.59
N ARG A 31 11.37 -4.40 6.84
CA ARG A 31 12.17 -3.86 7.95
C ARG A 31 12.29 -2.35 7.91
N ASP A 32 12.72 -1.78 6.78
CA ASP A 32 12.90 -0.33 6.63
C ASP A 32 11.56 0.40 6.75
N ILE A 33 10.50 -0.18 6.18
CA ILE A 33 9.12 0.33 6.30
C ILE A 33 8.68 0.33 7.76
N SER A 34 8.99 -0.73 8.50
CA SER A 34 8.61 -0.87 9.91
C SER A 34 9.26 0.22 10.77
N LEU A 35 10.54 0.52 10.52
CA LEU A 35 11.28 1.59 11.17
C LEU A 35 10.70 2.95 10.80
N PHE A 36 10.48 3.21 9.51
CA PHE A 36 9.94 4.49 9.03
C PHE A 36 8.53 4.78 9.56
N LEU A 37 7.69 3.74 9.68
CA LEU A 37 6.32 3.86 10.15
C LEU A 37 6.15 3.67 11.66
N GLN A 38 7.24 3.40 12.39
CA GLN A 38 7.23 3.04 13.82
C GLN A 38 6.21 1.94 14.15
N ILE A 39 6.17 0.88 13.34
CA ILE A 39 5.34 -0.31 13.56
C ILE A 39 6.20 -1.57 13.48
N THR A 40 5.66 -2.72 13.87
CA THR A 40 6.37 -3.99 13.73
C THR A 40 6.43 -4.47 12.28
N GLU A 41 7.47 -5.20 11.90
CA GLU A 41 7.56 -5.88 10.59
C GLU A 41 6.38 -6.83 10.35
N GLN A 42 5.86 -7.42 11.42
CA GLN A 42 4.66 -8.26 11.39
C GLN A 42 3.43 -7.45 10.95
N ASN A 43 3.26 -6.22 11.44
CA ASN A 43 2.19 -5.33 11.01
C ASN A 43 2.33 -4.93 9.55
N VAL A 44 3.55 -4.63 9.08
CA VAL A 44 3.81 -4.37 7.65
C VAL A 44 3.34 -5.56 6.80
N SER A 45 3.74 -6.77 7.19
CA SER A 45 3.36 -8.01 6.53
C SER A 45 1.86 -8.29 6.59
N TYR A 46 1.21 -7.98 7.71
CA TYR A 46 -0.24 -8.10 7.89
C TYR A 46 -1.00 -7.17 6.93
N TYR A 47 -0.65 -5.88 6.90
CA TYR A 47 -1.32 -4.91 6.02
C TYR A 47 -1.07 -5.19 4.55
N LYS A 48 0.14 -5.65 4.17
CA LYS A 48 0.42 -6.12 2.82
C LYS A 48 -0.54 -7.27 2.45
N ARG A 49 -0.59 -8.34 3.25
CA ARG A 49 -1.48 -9.50 3.00
C ARG A 49 -2.96 -9.09 2.94
N LYS A 50 -3.39 -8.21 3.85
CA LYS A 50 -4.76 -7.68 3.89
C LYS A 50 -5.11 -6.92 2.61
N THR A 51 -4.19 -6.08 2.14
CA THR A 51 -4.34 -5.34 0.89
C THR A 51 -4.39 -6.29 -0.30
N MET A 52 -3.49 -7.28 -0.36
CA MET A 52 -3.50 -8.28 -1.42
C MET A 52 -4.83 -9.04 -1.49
N LYS A 53 -5.40 -9.43 -0.33
CA LYS A 53 -6.74 -10.03 -0.26
C LYS A 53 -7.82 -9.11 -0.83
N LYS A 54 -7.81 -7.83 -0.47
CA LYS A 54 -8.78 -6.85 -0.99
C LYS A 54 -8.66 -6.67 -2.52
N LEU A 55 -7.42 -6.59 -3.00
CA LEU A 55 -7.10 -6.46 -4.41
C LEU A 55 -7.30 -7.75 -5.21
N GLN A 56 -7.55 -8.87 -4.53
CA GLN A 56 -7.66 -10.21 -5.12
C GLN A 56 -6.43 -10.61 -5.95
N VAL A 57 -5.24 -10.29 -5.43
CA VAL A 57 -3.96 -10.71 -6.00
C VAL A 57 -3.36 -11.83 -5.15
N LYS A 58 -2.80 -12.84 -5.81
CA LYS A 58 -2.36 -14.08 -5.16
C LYS A 58 -0.90 -14.06 -4.73
N ASN A 59 -0.09 -13.27 -5.41
CA ASN A 59 1.36 -13.24 -5.22
C ASN A 59 1.91 -11.82 -5.39
N ASN A 60 3.20 -11.65 -5.06
CA ASN A 60 3.86 -10.35 -5.17
C ASN A 60 3.89 -9.84 -6.60
N PHE A 61 4.02 -10.72 -7.60
CA PHE A 61 4.07 -10.32 -9.00
C PHE A 61 2.75 -9.68 -9.44
N GLU A 62 1.62 -10.32 -9.17
CA GLU A 62 0.29 -9.77 -9.46
C GLU A 62 0.05 -8.46 -8.70
N PHE A 63 0.48 -8.39 -7.44
CA PHE A 63 0.38 -7.18 -6.63
C PHE A 63 1.15 -6.00 -7.24
N PHE A 64 2.39 -6.23 -7.66
CA PHE A 64 3.22 -5.21 -8.31
C PHE A 64 2.72 -4.85 -9.72
N SER A 65 2.22 -5.84 -10.47
CA SER A 65 1.61 -5.63 -11.78
C SER A 65 0.36 -4.74 -11.68
N TRP A 66 -0.54 -5.06 -10.75
CA TRP A 66 -1.73 -4.25 -10.47
C TRP A 66 -1.34 -2.81 -10.11
N PHE A 67 -0.38 -2.63 -9.19
CA PHE A 67 0.06 -1.29 -8.84
C PHE A 67 0.61 -0.53 -10.04
N ARG A 68 1.43 -1.16 -10.88
CA ARG A 68 2.03 -0.50 -12.06
C ARG A 68 0.95 0.03 -13.00
N CYS A 69 -0.11 -0.74 -13.22
CA CYS A 69 -1.28 -0.31 -14.01
C CYS A 69 -2.06 0.84 -13.36
N ASN A 70 -2.05 0.93 -12.03
CA ASN A 70 -2.77 1.94 -11.24
C ASN A 70 -1.87 3.06 -10.69
N ARG A 71 -0.60 3.15 -11.12
CA ARG A 71 0.43 4.02 -10.53
C ARG A 71 0.02 5.49 -10.50
N SER A 72 -0.68 5.97 -11.52
CA SER A 72 -1.16 7.36 -11.61
C SER A 72 -2.08 7.75 -10.43
N MET A 73 -2.83 6.79 -9.88
CA MET A 73 -3.71 7.05 -8.73
C MET A 73 -2.93 7.28 -7.43
N PHE A 74 -1.75 6.67 -7.31
CA PHE A 74 -0.89 6.78 -6.14
C PHE A 74 0.04 8.00 -6.20
N ASN A 75 0.16 8.63 -7.38
CA ASN A 75 0.97 9.84 -7.59
C ASN A 75 0.28 11.14 -7.13
N SER A 76 -0.84 11.04 -6.40
CA SER A 76 -1.64 12.20 -6.00
C SER A 76 -1.22 12.73 -4.63
N GLU A 77 -1.32 14.06 -4.44
CA GLU A 77 -1.18 14.78 -3.16
C GLU A 77 -1.92 14.09 -1.99
N LYS A 78 -2.96 13.30 -2.28
CA LYS A 78 -3.66 12.50 -1.27
C LYS A 78 -2.78 11.41 -0.67
N ALA A 79 -2.02 10.67 -1.47
CA ALA A 79 -1.09 9.66 -0.96
C ALA A 79 0.00 10.31 -0.10
N GLU A 80 0.57 11.42 -0.58
CA GLU A 80 1.51 12.24 0.19
C GLU A 80 0.89 12.77 1.48
N SER A 81 -0.34 13.31 1.45
CA SER A 81 -1.03 13.80 2.65
C SER A 81 -1.28 12.69 3.69
N TYR A 82 -1.45 11.44 3.26
CA TYR A 82 -1.57 10.30 4.17
C TYR A 82 -0.23 9.86 4.76
N ILE A 83 0.86 10.05 4.02
CA ILE A 83 2.23 9.75 4.44
C ILE A 83 2.74 10.86 5.39
N LEU A 84 2.52 12.12 5.03
CA LEU A 84 2.99 13.32 5.74
C LEU A 84 2.23 13.58 7.05
N LYS A 85 0.94 13.25 7.14
CA LYS A 85 0.17 13.32 8.42
C LYS A 85 0.70 12.43 9.55
N ARG A 86 1.73 11.61 9.29
CA ARG A 86 2.43 10.80 10.28
C ARG A 86 3.78 11.36 10.72
N SER A 87 4.25 12.45 10.10
CA SER A 87 5.49 13.14 10.50
C SER A 87 5.29 14.16 11.64
N GLU A 88 4.06 14.27 12.18
CA GLU A 88 3.70 15.16 13.28
C GLU A 88 3.60 14.44 14.65
N PHE A 89 4.15 13.22 14.77
CA PHE A 89 4.23 12.48 16.03
C PHE A 89 5.66 12.03 16.32
#